data_AF-A0AAF0QXM2-F1
#
_entry.id   AF-A0AAF0QXM2-F1
#
_cell.length_a   1.000
_cell.length_b   1.000
_cell.length_c   1.000
_cell.angle_alpha   90.00
_cell.angle_beta   90.00
_cell.angle_gamma   90.00
#
_symmetry.space_group_name_H-M   'P 1'
#
loop_
_entity.id
_entity.type
_entity.pdbx_description
1 polymer ?
#
loop_
_entity_poly.entity_id
_entity_poly.type
_entity_poly.pdbx_seq_one_letter_code
_entity_poly.pdbx_strand_id
1 'polypeptide(L)'
;MMRGTNCIHRYSEESIQNYIGKKINKDINEMVSMKCPASDCNGILVIDSIMLVDFLMRVRDAIQLMEVLASPIVIDYPFMDCMGTLVDDLREYPIRECPECWRLFCVNCKYLHLGMTCDNHQFSRQLNLFYWQHHYGGCHDELKVDEVDEEDDEDDDQEGEEEERGG
;
A
#
# COMPACT_ATOMS: atom_id res chain seq x y z
N MET A 1 13.52 -31.25 28.21
CA MET A 1 14.92 -31.16 27.70
C MET A 1 14.87 -31.15 26.19
N MET A 2 15.48 -30.15 25.56
CA MET A 2 15.50 -30.00 24.10
C MET A 2 16.81 -30.51 23.53
N ARG A 3 16.77 -31.03 22.30
CA ARG A 3 17.93 -31.58 21.60
C ARG A 3 18.02 -30.93 20.22
N GLY A 4 19.23 -30.55 19.80
CA GLY A 4 19.44 -30.08 18.43
C GLY A 4 19.19 -31.22 17.44
N THR A 5 18.64 -30.91 16.26
CA THR A 5 18.20 -31.93 15.29
C THR A 5 19.37 -32.73 14.73
N ASN A 6 20.55 -32.12 14.62
CA ASN A 6 21.77 -32.75 14.10
C ASN A 6 22.91 -32.77 15.14
N CYS A 7 22.60 -32.73 16.44
CA CYS A 7 23.62 -32.85 17.49
C CYS A 7 23.11 -33.60 18.74
N ILE A 8 24.02 -33.93 19.65
CA ILE A 8 23.70 -34.61 20.91
C ILE A 8 23.51 -33.63 22.08
N HIS A 9 23.66 -32.32 21.84
CA HIS A 9 23.55 -31.31 22.87
C HIS A 9 22.13 -31.21 23.40
N ARG A 10 22.02 -31.18 24.73
CA ARG A 10 20.75 -31.09 25.45
C ARG A 10 20.72 -29.83 26.29
N TYR A 11 19.57 -29.17 26.28
CA TYR A 11 19.39 -27.91 27.00
C TYR A 11 18.13 -27.98 27.88
N SER A 12 18.18 -27.27 29.01
CA SER A 12 16.98 -26.96 29.78
C SER A 12 16.15 -25.92 29.03
N GLU A 13 14.86 -25.85 29.35
CA GLU A 13 13.96 -24.86 28.78
C GLU A 13 14.43 -23.42 29.08
N GLU A 14 14.80 -23.15 30.33
CA GLU A 14 15.35 -21.86 30.76
C GLU A 14 16.62 -21.45 29.98
N SER A 15 17.51 -22.41 29.70
CA SER A 15 18.74 -22.15 28.93
C SER A 15 18.42 -21.75 27.49
N ILE A 16 17.43 -22.41 26.88
CA ILE A 16 16.99 -22.09 25.51
C ILE A 16 16.26 -20.76 25.48
N GLN A 17 15.39 -20.46 26.44
CA GLN A 17 14.71 -19.17 26.54
C GLN A 17 15.71 -18.01 26.67
N ASN A 18 16.73 -18.14 27.52
CA ASN A 18 17.80 -17.15 27.64
C ASN A 18 18.62 -17.00 26.36
N TYR A 19 18.88 -18.11 25.64
CA TYR A 19 19.58 -18.07 24.36
C TYR A 19 18.75 -17.35 23.29
N ILE A 20 17.45 -17.68 23.19
CA ILE A 20 16.48 -17.01 22.31
C ILE A 20 16.44 -15.51 22.63
N GLY A 21 16.27 -15.13 23.90
CA GLY A 21 16.18 -13.74 24.32
C GLY A 21 17.41 -12.90 23.95
N LYS A 22 18.61 -13.50 23.95
CA LYS A 22 19.84 -12.83 23.47
C LYS A 22 19.92 -12.71 21.96
N LYS A 23 19.22 -13.57 21.22
CA LYS A 23 19.26 -13.64 19.76
C LYS A 23 18.10 -12.89 19.09
N ILE A 24 17.04 -12.60 19.83
CA ILE A 24 15.78 -12.01 19.35
C ILE A 24 15.94 -10.66 18.63
N ASN A 25 17.03 -9.94 18.90
CA ASN A 25 17.39 -8.70 18.20
C ASN A 25 18.04 -8.93 16.82
N LYS A 26 18.16 -10.18 16.37
CA LYS A 26 18.66 -10.56 15.03
C LYS A 26 17.48 -11.13 14.24
N ASP A 27 17.48 -10.86 12.93
CA ASP A 27 16.42 -11.23 11.98
C ASP A 27 15.62 -12.48 12.35
N ILE A 28 14.30 -12.37 12.26
CA ILE A 28 13.35 -13.45 12.63
C ILE A 28 13.57 -14.71 11.80
N ASN A 29 14.09 -14.57 10.58
CA ASN A 29 14.49 -15.69 9.73
C ASN A 29 15.65 -16.50 10.35
N GLU A 30 16.59 -15.85 11.05
CA GLU A 30 17.61 -16.57 11.84
C GLU A 30 17.02 -17.26 13.07
N MET A 31 15.88 -16.77 13.56
CA MET A 31 15.22 -17.28 14.76
C MET A 31 14.50 -18.62 14.51
N VAL A 32 13.99 -18.87 13.30
CA VAL A 32 13.35 -20.15 12.92
C VAL A 32 14.39 -21.28 12.77
N SER A 33 15.61 -20.94 12.35
CA SER A 33 16.71 -21.90 12.16
C SER A 33 17.96 -21.50 12.95
N MET A 34 17.83 -21.39 14.28
CA MET A 34 18.98 -21.02 15.11
C MET A 34 20.04 -22.12 15.12
N LYS A 35 21.31 -21.70 15.06
CA LYS A 35 22.43 -22.61 15.32
C LYS A 35 22.39 -23.14 16.75
N CYS A 36 22.91 -24.34 16.93
CA CYS A 36 23.16 -24.92 18.24
C CYS A 36 23.96 -23.92 19.11
N PRO A 37 23.56 -23.68 20.38
CA PRO A 37 24.28 -22.77 21.27
C PRO A 37 25.74 -23.16 21.54
N ALA A 38 26.10 -24.44 21.35
CA ALA A 38 27.48 -24.90 21.43
C ALA A 38 28.33 -24.29 20.29
N SER A 39 29.40 -23.58 20.67
CA SER A 39 30.22 -22.74 19.78
C SER A 39 30.93 -23.47 18.64
N ASP A 40 31.10 -24.78 18.78
CA ASP A 40 31.76 -25.71 17.84
C ASP A 40 30.76 -26.59 17.08
N CYS A 41 29.45 -26.32 17.22
CA CYS A 41 28.39 -27.16 16.68
C CYS A 41 27.62 -26.45 15.56
N ASN A 42 27.65 -27.04 14.35
CA ASN A 42 26.85 -26.60 13.21
C ASN A 42 25.43 -27.21 13.16
N GLY A 43 25.03 -27.92 14.22
CA GLY A 43 23.66 -28.42 14.35
C GLY A 43 22.64 -27.28 14.38
N ILE A 44 21.43 -27.53 13.86
CA ILE A 44 20.33 -26.58 13.90
C ILE A 44 19.44 -26.92 15.11
N LEU A 45 18.96 -25.89 15.79
CA LEU A 45 17.95 -25.99 16.83
C LEU A 45 16.60 -25.65 16.20
N VAL A 46 15.74 -26.66 16.02
CA VAL A 46 14.36 -26.43 15.57
C VAL A 46 13.56 -26.00 16.78
N ILE A 47 13.10 -24.74 16.77
CA ILE A 47 12.43 -24.08 17.90
C ILE A 47 10.91 -24.23 17.84
N ASP A 48 10.40 -24.78 16.74
CA ASP A 48 8.97 -25.00 16.47
C ASP A 48 8.23 -25.73 17.60
N SER A 49 8.94 -26.51 18.43
CA SER A 49 8.36 -27.22 19.57
C SER A 49 8.27 -26.41 20.88
N ILE A 50 8.85 -25.21 20.94
CA ILE A 50 9.03 -24.42 22.18
C ILE A 50 8.22 -23.14 22.14
N MET A 51 8.29 -22.44 21.00
CA MET A 51 7.65 -21.15 20.85
C MET A 51 6.37 -21.39 20.08
N LEU A 52 5.23 -21.26 20.77
CA LEU A 52 3.92 -21.19 20.12
C LEU A 52 4.05 -20.19 18.97
N VAL A 53 3.50 -20.50 17.80
CA VAL A 53 3.53 -19.60 16.63
C VAL A 53 3.15 -18.16 17.03
N ASP A 54 2.18 -18.01 17.94
CA ASP A 54 1.75 -16.73 18.51
C ASP A 54 2.86 -15.93 19.21
N PHE A 55 3.82 -16.59 19.85
CA PHE A 55 4.97 -15.90 20.45
C PHE A 55 5.88 -15.32 19.35
N LEU A 56 6.22 -16.11 18.34
CA LEU A 56 7.05 -15.65 17.23
C LEU A 56 6.39 -14.49 16.48
N MET A 57 5.07 -14.57 16.27
CA MET A 57 4.28 -13.49 15.68
C MET A 57 4.33 -12.21 16.53
N ARG A 58 4.14 -12.31 17.84
CA ARG A 58 4.23 -11.16 18.76
C ARG A 58 5.61 -10.51 18.76
N VAL A 59 6.67 -11.31 18.72
CA VAL A 59 8.04 -10.82 18.65
C VAL A 59 8.29 -10.08 17.35
N ARG A 60 7.85 -10.65 16.22
CA ARG A 60 7.93 -9.99 14.91
C ARG A 60 7.24 -8.64 14.94
N ASP A 61 5.99 -8.62 15.38
CA ASP A 61 5.18 -7.41 15.40
C ASP A 61 5.80 -6.34 16.34
N ALA A 62 6.42 -6.76 17.45
CA ALA A 62 7.14 -5.85 18.36
C ALA A 62 8.42 -5.26 17.75
N ILE A 63 9.23 -6.07 17.06
CA ILE A 63 10.43 -5.61 16.36
C ILE A 63 10.05 -4.61 15.27
N GLN A 64 9.06 -4.97 14.45
CA GLN A 64 8.54 -4.12 13.38
C GLN A 64 8.03 -2.78 13.92
N LEU A 65 7.29 -2.79 15.04
CA LEU A 65 6.87 -1.56 15.69
C LEU A 65 8.07 -0.71 16.16
N MET A 66 9.10 -1.33 16.74
CA MET A 66 10.31 -0.60 17.15
C MET A 66 11.03 0.03 15.95
N GLU A 67 11.12 -0.66 14.81
CA GLU A 67 11.71 -0.13 13.58
C GLU A 67 10.93 1.08 13.06
N VAL A 68 9.60 0.98 12.98
CA VAL A 68 8.71 2.07 12.55
C VAL A 68 8.84 3.27 13.48
N LEU A 69 8.94 3.06 14.80
CA LEU A 69 9.12 4.14 15.77
C LEU A 69 10.53 4.77 15.71
N ALA A 70 11.56 3.97 15.41
CA ALA A 70 12.92 4.46 15.29
C ALA A 70 13.16 5.26 14.00
N SER A 71 12.53 4.85 12.90
CA SER A 71 12.64 5.52 11.59
C SER A 71 11.31 5.44 10.82
N PRO A 72 10.36 6.35 11.11
CA PRO A 72 9.07 6.33 10.45
C PRO A 72 9.19 6.75 8.99
N ILE A 73 8.69 5.89 8.09
CA ILE A 73 8.53 6.23 6.68
C ILE A 73 7.14 6.85 6.52
N VAL A 74 7.08 8.12 6.12
CA VAL A 74 5.83 8.83 5.89
C VAL A 74 5.52 8.84 4.39
N ILE A 75 4.28 8.51 4.06
CA ILE A 75 3.78 8.38 2.69
C ILE A 75 2.57 9.29 2.50
N ASP A 76 2.63 10.15 1.50
CA ASP A 76 1.47 10.96 1.09
C ASP A 76 0.40 10.08 0.44
N TYR A 77 -0.88 10.38 0.72
CA TYR A 77 -1.97 9.74 0.00
C TYR A 77 -1.97 10.18 -1.47
N PRO A 78 -2.30 9.28 -2.41
CA PRO A 78 -2.25 9.58 -3.84
C PRO A 78 -3.47 10.34 -4.36
N PHE A 79 -4.37 10.77 -3.48
CA PHE A 79 -5.67 11.32 -3.83
C PHE A 79 -5.63 12.85 -3.70
N MET A 80 -5.83 13.58 -4.79
CA MET A 80 -5.74 15.05 -4.77
C MET A 80 -6.78 15.70 -3.84
N ASP A 81 -7.91 15.03 -3.63
CA ASP A 81 -8.99 15.44 -2.73
C ASP A 81 -8.80 14.97 -1.27
N CYS A 82 -7.70 14.27 -0.97
CA CYS A 82 -7.36 13.81 0.38
C CYS A 82 -5.85 13.99 0.63
N MET A 83 -5.49 15.10 1.27
CA MET A 83 -4.11 15.56 1.46
C MET A 83 -3.43 15.00 2.73
N GLY A 84 -3.93 13.90 3.27
CA GLY A 84 -3.35 13.27 4.46
C GLY A 84 -2.05 12.50 4.16
N THR A 85 -1.45 11.99 5.23
CA THR A 85 -0.28 11.11 5.18
C THR A 85 -0.51 9.83 5.98
N LEU A 86 0.28 8.81 5.69
CA LEU A 86 0.31 7.53 6.36
C LEU A 86 1.74 7.22 6.81
N VAL A 87 1.92 6.72 8.02
CA VAL A 87 3.19 6.10 8.43
C VAL A 87 3.16 4.65 7.94
N ASP A 88 4.13 4.25 7.12
CA ASP A 88 4.25 2.86 6.66
C ASP A 88 4.63 1.98 7.85
N ASP A 89 3.81 0.96 8.07
CA ASP A 89 4.01 -0.02 9.12
C ASP A 89 4.98 -1.12 8.70
N LEU A 90 5.60 -1.03 7.50
CA LEU A 90 6.55 -2.00 6.95
C LEU A 90 5.96 -3.41 6.76
N ARG A 91 4.63 -3.54 6.66
CA ARG A 91 4.01 -4.83 6.35
C ARG A 91 4.34 -5.28 4.93
N GLU A 92 4.51 -6.60 4.76
CA GLU A 92 4.79 -7.24 3.47
C GLU A 92 3.76 -6.94 2.38
N TYR A 93 2.48 -6.79 2.76
CA TYR A 93 1.42 -6.45 1.81
C TYR A 93 1.48 -4.95 1.50
N PRO A 94 1.57 -4.51 0.24
CA PRO A 94 1.74 -3.09 -0.08
C PRO A 94 0.42 -2.30 -0.15
N ILE A 95 -0.73 -2.97 -0.03
CA ILE A 95 -2.03 -2.29 -0.08
C ILE A 95 -2.34 -1.67 1.29
N ARG A 96 -2.73 -0.39 1.27
CA ARG A 96 -3.13 0.39 2.45
C ARG A 96 -4.46 1.07 2.19
N GLU A 97 -5.14 1.39 3.28
CA GLU A 97 -6.37 2.16 3.29
C GLU A 97 -6.08 3.56 3.85
N CYS A 98 -6.62 4.59 3.21
CA CYS A 98 -6.64 5.92 3.79
C CYS A 98 -7.78 6.02 4.84
N PRO A 99 -7.52 6.35 6.11
CA PRO A 99 -8.56 6.44 7.14
C PRO A 99 -9.50 7.63 6.95
N GLU A 100 -9.13 8.62 6.15
CA GLU A 100 -9.94 9.82 5.89
C GLU A 100 -10.97 9.60 4.78
N CYS A 101 -10.56 8.97 3.67
CA CYS A 101 -11.43 8.78 2.50
C CYS A 101 -11.76 7.31 2.18
N TRP A 102 -11.20 6.37 2.94
CA TRP A 102 -11.40 4.91 2.87
C TRP A 102 -11.06 4.29 1.52
N ARG A 103 -10.27 5.01 0.72
CA ARG A 103 -9.78 4.52 -0.56
C ARG A 103 -8.53 3.67 -0.34
N LEU A 104 -8.50 2.54 -1.04
CA LEU A 104 -7.35 1.64 -1.06
C LEU A 104 -6.33 2.08 -2.11
N PHE A 105 -5.04 1.92 -1.79
CA PHE A 105 -3.95 2.20 -2.72
C PHE A 105 -2.74 1.31 -2.42
N CYS A 106 -1.88 1.11 -3.42
CA CYS A 106 -0.57 0.50 -3.22
C CYS A 106 0.46 1.55 -2.79
N VAL A 107 1.21 1.30 -1.71
CA VAL A 107 2.26 2.22 -1.25
C VAL A 107 3.39 2.38 -2.27
N ASN A 108 3.65 1.35 -3.08
CA ASN A 108 4.73 1.33 -4.06
C ASN A 108 4.39 2.11 -5.33
N CYS A 109 3.25 1.80 -5.96
CA CYS A 109 2.89 2.40 -7.25
C CYS A 109 1.78 3.45 -7.18
N LYS A 110 1.19 3.69 -6.01
CA LYS A 110 0.11 4.67 -5.77
C LYS A 110 -1.23 4.37 -6.45
N TYR A 111 -1.37 3.21 -7.09
CA TYR A 111 -2.62 2.75 -7.69
C TYR A 111 -3.14 1.50 -6.98
N LEU A 112 -4.46 1.32 -6.99
CA LEU A 112 -5.06 0.06 -6.55
C LEU A 112 -4.90 -1.00 -7.62
N HIS A 113 -4.27 -2.12 -7.28
CA HIS A 113 -4.18 -3.29 -8.14
C HIS A 113 -4.53 -4.55 -7.34
N LEU A 114 -5.69 -5.14 -7.62
CA LEU A 114 -6.23 -6.27 -6.87
C LEU A 114 -5.56 -7.57 -7.33
N GLY A 115 -4.52 -8.01 -6.62
CA GLY A 115 -3.83 -9.29 -6.87
C GLY A 115 -2.84 -9.30 -8.02
N MET A 116 -2.69 -8.19 -8.75
CA MET A 116 -1.61 -8.00 -9.74
C MET A 116 -0.35 -7.45 -9.08
N THR A 117 0.81 -7.66 -9.70
CA THR A 117 2.02 -6.91 -9.35
C THR A 117 1.92 -5.48 -9.86
N CYS A 118 2.74 -4.57 -9.30
CA CYS A 118 2.83 -3.19 -9.77
C CYS A 118 3.19 -3.13 -11.27
N ASP A 119 4.12 -3.97 -11.71
CA ASP A 119 4.59 -4.02 -13.11
C ASP A 119 3.48 -4.47 -14.05
N ASN A 120 2.75 -5.54 -13.70
CA ASN A 120 1.64 -6.03 -14.53
C ASN A 120 0.52 -4.99 -14.63
N HIS A 121 0.23 -4.31 -13.52
CA HIS A 121 -0.76 -3.23 -13.52
C HIS A 121 -0.33 -2.06 -14.41
N GLN A 122 0.93 -1.63 -14.32
CA GLN A 122 1.48 -0.58 -15.18
C GLN A 122 1.45 -0.96 -16.67
N PHE A 123 1.86 -2.18 -16.98
CA PHE A 123 1.87 -2.70 -18.35
C PHE A 123 0.45 -2.78 -18.92
N SER A 124 -0.51 -3.29 -18.15
CA SER A 124 -1.93 -3.32 -18.53
C SER A 124 -2.47 -1.92 -18.82
N ARG A 125 -2.11 -0.91 -18.02
CA ARG A 125 -2.50 0.48 -18.28
C ARG A 125 -1.90 1.02 -19.58
N GLN A 126 -0.64 0.72 -19.87
CA GLN A 126 0.00 1.14 -21.11
C GLN A 126 -0.66 0.50 -22.34
N LEU A 127 -0.89 -0.82 -22.31
CA LEU A 127 -1.60 -1.53 -23.38
C LEU A 127 -2.99 -0.97 -23.63
N ASN A 128 -3.74 -0.71 -22.55
CA ASN A 128 -5.05 -0.07 -22.66
C ASN A 128 -4.93 1.30 -23.34
N LEU A 129 -3.98 2.15 -22.95
CA LEU A 129 -3.78 3.46 -23.56
C LEU A 129 -3.48 3.34 -25.07
N PHE A 130 -2.61 2.43 -25.47
CA PHE A 130 -2.31 2.19 -26.89
C PHE A 130 -3.53 1.68 -27.67
N TYR A 131 -4.30 0.77 -27.07
CA TYR A 131 -5.55 0.30 -27.65
C TYR A 131 -6.53 1.47 -27.86
N TRP A 132 -6.72 2.32 -26.85
CA TRP A 132 -7.59 3.49 -26.94
C TRP A 132 -7.10 4.50 -28.01
N GLN A 133 -5.80 4.77 -28.06
CA GLN A 133 -5.23 5.66 -29.09
C GLN A 133 -5.43 5.11 -30.50
N HIS A 134 -5.24 3.80 -30.70
CA HIS A 134 -5.39 3.17 -32.02
C HIS A 134 -6.86 3.07 -32.47
N HIS A 135 -7.80 2.81 -31.55
CA HIS A 135 -9.20 2.59 -31.89
C HIS A 135 -10.09 3.83 -31.80
N TYR A 136 -9.69 4.84 -31.03
CA TYR A 136 -10.52 6.02 -30.74
C TYR A 136 -9.76 7.35 -30.85
N GLY A 137 -8.44 7.35 -31.08
CA GLY A 137 -7.59 8.55 -31.16
C GLY A 137 -7.61 9.29 -32.51
N GLY A 138 -8.53 8.96 -33.41
CA GLY A 138 -8.69 9.61 -34.71
C GLY A 138 -9.69 10.76 -34.69
N CYS A 139 -9.39 11.85 -33.97
CA CYS A 139 -10.02 13.16 -34.20
C CYS A 139 -8.96 14.25 -34.07
N HIS A 140 -8.42 14.68 -35.22
CA HIS A 140 -7.64 15.89 -35.36
C HIS A 140 -8.22 16.67 -36.56
N ASP A 141 -8.65 17.91 -36.27
CA ASP A 141 -9.04 19.02 -37.15
C ASP A 141 -10.25 18.78 -38.12
N GLU A 142 -11.23 19.66 -38.28
CA GLU A 142 -11.22 21.12 -38.36
C GLU A 142 -12.55 21.69 -37.81
N LEU A 143 -12.49 22.55 -36.79
CA LEU A 143 -13.55 23.53 -36.56
C LEU A 143 -13.34 24.63 -37.61
N LYS A 144 -13.98 24.49 -38.78
CA LYS A 144 -14.29 25.66 -39.61
C LYS A 144 -15.31 26.47 -38.83
N VAL A 145 -14.87 27.61 -38.31
CA VAL A 145 -15.76 28.64 -37.81
C VAL A 145 -16.35 29.26 -39.07
N ASP A 146 -17.56 28.84 -39.44
CA ASP A 146 -18.32 29.55 -40.46
C ASP A 146 -18.76 30.87 -39.82
N GLU A 147 -18.13 31.97 -40.23
CA GLU A 147 -18.65 33.32 -40.03
C GLU A 147 -20.01 33.39 -40.72
N VAL A 148 -21.08 33.51 -39.93
CA VAL A 148 -22.40 33.91 -40.44
C VAL A 148 -22.55 35.39 -40.12
N ASP A 149 -22.19 36.21 -41.11
CA ASP A 149 -22.66 37.59 -41.25
C ASP A 149 -24.10 37.54 -41.80
N GLU A 150 -25.11 37.88 -41.00
CA GLU A 150 -26.41 38.41 -41.44
C GLU A 150 -26.92 39.32 -40.30
N GLU A 151 -26.65 40.63 -40.37
CA GLU A 151 -27.49 41.70 -40.92
C GLU A 151 -28.82 41.92 -40.17
N ASP A 152 -29.05 43.20 -39.87
CA ASP A 152 -30.08 43.83 -39.06
C ASP A 152 -31.51 43.42 -39.45
N ASP A 153 -32.41 43.37 -38.46
CA ASP A 153 -33.77 43.89 -38.61
C ASP A 153 -34.26 44.38 -37.24
N GLU A 154 -34.36 45.70 -37.12
CA GLU A 154 -35.07 46.42 -36.08
C GLU A 154 -36.58 46.16 -36.23
N ASP A 155 -37.27 45.81 -35.15
CA ASP A 155 -38.71 46.09 -35.05
C ASP A 155 -39.03 46.53 -33.61
N ASP A 156 -39.22 47.85 -33.51
CA ASP A 156 -39.94 48.57 -32.48
C ASP A 156 -41.34 47.96 -32.28
N ASP A 157 -41.75 47.75 -31.03
CA ASP A 157 -43.15 47.99 -30.65
C ASP A 157 -43.22 48.29 -29.15
N GLN A 158 -43.47 49.57 -28.87
CA GLN A 158 -43.64 50.15 -27.55
C GLN A 158 -45.15 50.38 -27.29
N GLU A 159 -45.53 50.23 -26.01
CA GLU A 159 -46.62 50.93 -25.28
C GLU A 159 -47.89 50.16 -24.85
N GLY A 160 -48.30 50.50 -23.60
CA GLY A 160 -49.61 50.26 -22.95
C GLY A 160 -49.53 49.38 -21.69
N GLU A 161 -49.21 49.89 -20.47
CA GLU A 161 -50.14 50.53 -19.49
C GLU A 161 -51.36 49.62 -19.13
N GLU A 162 -51.80 49.32 -17.90
CA GLU A 162 -51.71 49.92 -16.55
C GLU A 162 -51.91 48.83 -15.45
N GLU A 163 -51.71 49.27 -14.20
CA GLU A 163 -51.95 48.63 -12.91
C GLU A 163 -53.35 48.00 -12.72
N GLU A 164 -53.46 46.96 -11.87
CA GLU A 164 -54.36 47.04 -10.70
C GLU A 164 -53.86 46.18 -9.54
N ARG A 165 -54.01 46.77 -8.35
CA ARG A 165 -53.54 46.36 -7.03
C ARG A 165 -54.76 45.93 -6.21
N GLY A 166 -54.71 44.81 -5.48
CA GLY A 166 -55.74 44.50 -4.49
C GLY A 166 -55.62 43.14 -3.82
N GLY A 167 -55.04 43.12 -2.62
CA GLY A 167 -54.98 41.97 -1.71
C GLY A 167 -54.13 42.28 -0.50
#